data_AF-A0A0G1FJ17-F1
#
_entry.id   AF-A0A0G1FJ17-F1
#
_cell.length_a   1.000
_cell.length_b   1.000
_cell.length_c   1.000
_cell.angle_alpha   90.00
_cell.angle_beta   90.00
_cell.angle_gamma   90.00
#
_symmetry.space_group_name_H-M   'P 1'
#
loop_
_entity.id
_entity.type
_entity.pdbx_description
1 polymer ?
#
loop_
_entity_poly.entity_id
_entity_poly.type
_entity_poly.pdbx_seq_one_letter_code
_entity_poly.pdbx_strand_id
1 'polypeptide(L)'
;MIEDKAAQQYEYLYKLVLHESKAVWDTGQLFLISNTFLAAIIGSNFPNSQNPTEWSKRLIFWLLSVLGFLISILWAFSFNRTKNYYHFRMEQAKEMEVKNKFPIIFSGLAEQLANGCIINVNGKKQNLKIFRINLSSLTIVNLVIFLFIIFYFIVIVYFLPWDLKPKV
;
A
#
# COMPACT_ATOMS: atom_id res chain seq x y z
N MET A 1 -15.72 28.25 27.29
CA MET A 1 -14.24 28.26 27.34
C MET A 1 -13.62 26.86 27.47
N ILE A 2 -14.24 25.89 28.17
CA ILE A 2 -13.77 24.48 28.20
C ILE A 2 -14.14 23.75 26.90
N GLU A 3 -15.34 24.01 26.35
CA GLU A 3 -15.79 23.43 25.07
C GLU A 3 -14.92 23.83 23.87
N ASP A 4 -14.43 25.07 23.80
CA ASP A 4 -13.55 25.53 22.70
C ASP A 4 -12.21 24.79 22.65
N LYS A 5 -11.59 24.54 23.81
CA LYS A 5 -10.30 23.81 23.85
C LYS A 5 -10.46 22.36 23.44
N ALA A 6 -11.55 21.75 23.84
CA ALA A 6 -11.85 20.36 23.56
C ALA A 6 -12.15 20.18 22.05
N ALA A 7 -12.94 21.10 21.46
CA ALA A 7 -13.19 21.13 20.02
C ALA A 7 -11.91 21.35 19.19
N GLN A 8 -11.02 22.25 19.62
CA GLN A 8 -9.73 22.48 18.95
C GLN A 8 -8.81 21.25 18.98
N GLN A 9 -8.73 20.55 20.12
CA GLN A 9 -7.96 19.31 20.23
C GLN A 9 -8.51 18.21 19.33
N TYR A 10 -9.83 18.11 19.25
CA TYR A 10 -10.51 17.17 18.36
C TYR A 10 -10.24 17.49 16.88
N GLU A 11 -10.37 18.75 16.47
CA GLU A 11 -10.07 19.18 15.09
C GLU A 11 -8.62 18.87 14.70
N TYR A 12 -7.69 19.07 15.63
CA TYR A 12 -6.28 18.73 15.43
C TYR A 12 -6.07 17.23 15.19
N LEU A 13 -6.73 16.37 15.98
CA LEU A 13 -6.65 14.91 15.82
C LEU A 13 -7.26 14.45 14.49
N TYR A 14 -8.41 14.99 14.11
CA TYR A 14 -9.04 14.69 12.84
C TYR A 14 -8.14 15.07 11.66
N LYS A 15 -7.55 16.27 11.71
CA LYS A 15 -6.58 16.74 10.70
C LYS A 15 -5.33 15.84 10.65
N LEU A 16 -4.84 15.39 11.80
CA LEU A 16 -3.71 14.46 11.88
C LEU A 16 -4.06 13.13 11.17
N VAL A 17 -5.20 12.53 11.48
CA VAL A 17 -5.66 11.26 10.87
C VAL A 17 -5.84 11.39 9.36
N LEU A 18 -6.39 12.50 8.89
CA LEU A 18 -6.52 12.80 7.46
C LEU A 18 -5.15 12.95 6.78
N HIS A 19 -4.24 13.69 7.41
CA HIS A 19 -2.88 13.85 6.90
C HIS A 19 -2.17 12.51 6.76
N GLU A 20 -2.26 11.64 7.77
CA GLU A 20 -1.67 10.29 7.72
C GLU A 20 -2.32 9.42 6.64
N SER A 21 -3.64 9.46 6.49
CA SER A 21 -4.36 8.74 5.43
C SER A 21 -3.90 9.17 4.04
N LYS A 22 -3.71 10.48 3.85
CA LYS A 22 -3.21 11.04 2.59
C LYS A 22 -1.76 10.63 2.34
N ALA A 23 -0.89 10.68 3.35
CA ALA A 23 0.49 10.23 3.23
C ALA A 23 0.59 8.77 2.80
N VAL A 24 -0.26 7.88 3.34
CA VAL A 24 -0.35 6.47 2.92
C VAL A 24 -0.75 6.36 1.45
N TRP A 25 -1.75 7.12 1.02
CA TRP A 25 -2.24 7.11 -0.35
C TRP A 25 -1.20 7.62 -1.35
N ASP A 26 -0.60 8.79 -1.08
CA ASP A 26 0.41 9.42 -1.94
C ASP A 26 1.64 8.52 -2.09
N THR A 27 2.06 7.87 -1.00
CA THR A 27 3.14 6.86 -1.03
C THR A 27 2.78 5.66 -1.91
N GLY A 28 1.51 5.24 -1.89
CA GLY A 28 0.96 4.20 -2.76
C GLY A 28 1.02 4.53 -4.25
N GLN A 29 0.64 5.75 -4.60
CA GLN A 29 0.70 6.23 -5.98
C GLN A 29 2.14 6.30 -6.49
N LEU A 30 3.06 6.81 -5.68
CA LEU A 30 4.48 6.91 -6.06
C LEU A 30 5.09 5.53 -6.33
N PHE A 31 4.73 4.51 -5.56
CA PHE A 31 5.17 3.13 -5.80
C PHE A 31 4.66 2.58 -7.13
N LEU A 32 3.38 2.77 -7.42
CA LEU A 32 2.79 2.31 -8.69
C LEU A 32 3.49 2.96 -9.87
N ILE A 33 3.65 4.28 -9.83
CA ILE A 33 4.35 5.04 -10.87
C ILE A 33 5.78 4.52 -11.04
N SER A 34 6.53 4.37 -9.95
CA SER A 34 7.92 3.90 -9.99
C SER A 34 8.04 2.51 -10.59
N ASN A 35 7.15 1.58 -10.23
CA ASN A 35 7.14 0.24 -10.81
C ASN A 35 6.69 0.22 -12.26
N THR A 36 5.76 1.09 -12.67
CA THR A 36 5.38 1.24 -14.08
C THR A 36 6.56 1.72 -14.92
N PHE A 37 7.31 2.72 -14.44
CA PHE A 37 8.54 3.17 -15.11
C PHE A 37 9.57 2.05 -15.19
N LEU A 38 9.82 1.33 -14.09
CA LEU A 38 10.77 0.24 -14.05
C LEU A 38 10.35 -0.89 -15.01
N ALA A 39 9.07 -1.27 -15.02
CA ALA A 39 8.51 -2.25 -15.93
C ALA A 39 8.63 -1.82 -17.40
N ALA A 40 8.44 -0.52 -17.71
CA ALA A 40 8.61 0.01 -19.06
C ALA A 40 10.06 -0.08 -19.53
N ILE A 41 11.03 0.26 -18.67
CA ILE A 41 12.47 0.14 -18.96
C ILE A 41 12.85 -1.33 -19.15
N ILE A 42 12.36 -2.20 -18.28
CA ILE A 42 12.56 -3.66 -18.37
C ILE A 42 11.99 -4.21 -19.68
N GLY A 43 10.77 -3.79 -20.05
CA GLY A 43 10.11 -4.17 -21.30
C GLY A 43 10.85 -3.68 -22.55
N SER A 44 11.38 -2.44 -22.55
CA SER A 44 12.13 -1.90 -23.69
C SER A 44 13.49 -2.57 -23.88
N ASN A 45 14.08 -3.11 -22.81
CA ASN A 45 15.36 -3.81 -22.82
C ASN A 45 15.18 -5.34 -22.90
N PHE A 46 13.96 -5.82 -23.14
CA PHE A 46 13.70 -7.25 -23.26
C PHE A 46 14.47 -7.82 -24.46
N PRO A 47 15.27 -8.88 -24.28
CA PRO A 47 16.03 -9.45 -25.39
C PRO A 47 15.06 -10.03 -26.44
N ASN A 48 15.18 -9.59 -27.70
CA ASN A 48 14.43 -10.19 -28.80
C ASN A 48 14.75 -11.68 -28.89
N SER A 49 13.71 -12.52 -29.00
CA SER A 49 13.79 -13.99 -28.99
C SER A 49 14.70 -14.58 -30.08
N GLN A 50 15.08 -13.78 -31.08
CA GLN A 50 15.88 -14.22 -32.22
C GLN A 50 17.39 -14.27 -31.96
N ASN A 51 17.92 -13.55 -30.95
CA ASN A 51 19.35 -13.55 -30.62
C ASN A 51 19.61 -13.91 -29.14
N PRO A 52 19.64 -15.21 -28.80
CA PRO A 52 19.87 -15.68 -27.42
C PRO A 52 21.28 -15.35 -26.87
N THR A 53 22.18 -14.82 -27.69
CA THR A 53 23.58 -14.53 -27.37
C THR A 53 23.84 -13.15 -26.75
N GLU A 54 22.83 -12.27 -26.63
CA GLU A 54 22.99 -10.96 -25.99
C GLU A 54 22.96 -11.06 -24.46
N TRP A 55 24.01 -11.69 -23.91
CA TRP A 55 24.22 -11.88 -22.48
C TRP A 55 24.20 -10.55 -21.70
N SER A 56 24.73 -9.48 -22.28
CA SER A 56 24.72 -8.15 -21.68
C SER A 56 23.28 -7.63 -21.44
N LYS A 57 22.37 -7.80 -22.40
CA LYS A 57 20.96 -7.42 -22.24
C LYS A 57 20.24 -8.27 -21.20
N ARG A 58 20.50 -9.59 -21.18
CA ARG A 58 19.96 -10.50 -20.16
C ARG A 58 20.44 -10.13 -18.76
N LEU A 59 21.72 -9.82 -18.61
CA LEU A 59 22.31 -9.40 -17.34
C LEU A 59 21.71 -8.07 -16.87
N ILE A 60 21.61 -7.07 -17.73
CA ILE A 60 21.01 -5.77 -17.40
C ILE A 60 19.54 -5.95 -16.99
N PHE A 61 18.78 -6.73 -17.76
CA PHE A 61 17.39 -7.07 -17.45
C PHE A 61 17.26 -7.78 -16.10
N TRP A 62 18.12 -8.76 -15.83
CA TRP A 62 18.15 -9.48 -14.56
C TRP A 62 18.50 -8.55 -13.39
N LEU A 63 19.53 -7.72 -13.52
CA LEU A 63 19.91 -6.73 -12.49
C LEU A 63 18.77 -5.74 -12.19
N LEU A 64 18.08 -5.24 -13.23
CA LEU A 64 16.92 -4.37 -13.07
C LEU A 64 15.76 -5.08 -12.37
N SER A 65 15.59 -6.38 -12.61
CA SER A 65 14.57 -7.20 -11.95
C SER A 65 14.88 -7.44 -10.47
N VAL A 66 16.16 -7.68 -10.13
CA VAL A 66 16.62 -7.74 -8.73
C VAL A 66 16.40 -6.40 -8.02
N LEU A 67 16.71 -5.29 -8.69
CA LEU A 67 16.47 -3.96 -8.13
C LEU A 67 14.97 -3.72 -7.87
N GLY A 68 14.10 -4.07 -8.81
CA GLY A 68 12.64 -3.96 -8.64
C GLY A 68 12.09 -4.82 -7.51
N PHE A 69 12.63 -6.03 -7.34
CA PHE A 69 12.31 -6.90 -6.21
C PHE A 69 12.69 -6.27 -4.86
N LEU A 70 13.92 -5.76 -4.74
CA LEU A 70 14.40 -5.12 -3.51
C LEU A 70 13.59 -3.86 -3.17
N ILE A 71 13.28 -3.04 -4.17
CA ILE A 71 12.41 -1.86 -4.00
C ILE A 71 11.02 -2.29 -3.50
N SER A 72 10.45 -3.36 -4.06
CA SER A 72 9.14 -3.88 -3.65
C SER A 72 9.12 -4.37 -2.21
N ILE A 73 10.19 -5.04 -1.75
CA ILE A 73 10.34 -5.47 -0.35
C ILE A 73 10.47 -4.26 0.60
N LEU A 74 11.36 -3.32 0.29
CA LEU A 74 11.52 -2.10 1.10
C LEU A 74 10.21 -1.33 1.21
N TRP A 75 9.46 -1.29 0.12
CA TRP A 75 8.16 -0.65 0.10
C TRP A 75 7.12 -1.41 0.93
N ALA A 76 7.11 -2.75 0.88
CA ALA A 76 6.27 -3.57 1.77
C ALA A 76 6.50 -3.21 3.24
N PHE A 77 7.76 -3.10 3.66
CA PHE A 77 8.11 -2.71 5.03
C PHE A 77 7.66 -1.28 5.36
N SER A 78 7.95 -0.33 4.48
CA SER A 78 7.55 1.07 4.66
C SER A 78 6.04 1.22 4.78
N PHE A 79 5.29 0.62 3.84
CA PHE A 79 3.84 0.66 3.85
C PHE A 79 3.25 0.01 5.09
N ASN A 80 3.76 -1.16 5.50
CA ASN A 80 3.29 -1.84 6.71
C ASN A 80 3.54 -1.00 7.97
N ARG A 81 4.69 -0.32 8.05
CA ARG A 81 4.98 0.62 9.14
C ARG A 81 3.99 1.79 9.15
N THR A 82 3.76 2.45 8.02
CA THR A 82 2.82 3.59 7.93
C THR A 82 1.39 3.16 8.24
N LYS A 83 0.96 1.99 7.73
CA LYS A 83 -0.32 1.38 8.05
C LYS A 83 -0.50 1.17 9.56
N ASN A 84 0.48 0.56 10.22
CA ASN A 84 0.42 0.30 11.66
C ASN A 84 0.41 1.60 12.47
N TYR A 85 1.18 2.60 12.03
CA TYR A 85 1.18 3.93 12.66
C TYR A 85 -0.18 4.64 12.51
N TYR A 86 -0.81 4.55 11.33
CA TYR A 86 -2.16 5.04 11.12
C TYR A 86 -3.17 4.37 12.06
N HIS A 87 -3.15 3.03 12.17
CA HIS A 87 -4.01 2.32 13.10
C HIS A 87 -3.79 2.76 14.55
N PHE A 88 -2.52 2.90 14.97
CA PHE A 88 -2.18 3.41 16.29
C PHE A 88 -2.77 4.81 16.56
N ARG A 89 -2.65 5.74 15.60
CA ARG A 89 -3.23 7.09 15.74
C ARG A 89 -4.75 7.09 15.76
N MET A 90 -5.37 6.21 14.97
CA MET A 90 -6.83 6.04 14.98
C MET A 90 -7.32 5.52 16.33
N GLU A 91 -6.66 4.53 16.92
CA GLU A 91 -7.01 4.03 18.26
C GLU A 91 -6.83 5.11 19.34
N GLN A 92 -5.76 5.93 19.26
CA GLN A 92 -5.60 7.08 20.15
C GLN A 92 -6.74 8.11 20.02
N ALA A 93 -7.19 8.37 18.78
CA ALA A 93 -8.30 9.28 18.54
C ALA A 93 -9.60 8.74 19.17
N LYS A 94 -9.90 7.45 18.99
CA LYS A 94 -11.06 6.78 19.61
C LYS A 94 -11.01 6.83 21.14
N GLU A 95 -9.86 6.54 21.74
CA GLU A 95 -9.70 6.60 23.20
C GLU A 95 -9.99 8.01 23.74
N MET A 96 -9.51 9.04 23.03
CA MET A 96 -9.79 10.43 23.40
C MET A 96 -11.24 10.83 23.20
N GLU A 97 -11.95 10.28 22.21
CA GLU A 97 -13.40 10.49 22.05
C GLU A 97 -14.16 10.03 23.31
N VAL A 98 -13.87 8.81 23.77
CA VAL A 98 -14.52 8.20 24.93
C VAL A 98 -14.16 8.94 26.21
N LYS A 99 -12.87 9.23 26.42
CA LYS A 99 -12.38 9.85 27.66
C LYS A 99 -12.90 11.27 27.87
N ASN A 100 -12.98 12.05 26.81
CA ASN A 100 -13.38 13.46 26.87
C ASN A 100 -14.85 13.68 26.53
N LYS A 101 -15.63 12.62 26.31
CA LYS A 101 -17.04 12.67 25.89
C LYS A 101 -17.26 13.52 24.64
N PHE A 102 -16.34 13.42 23.68
CA PHE A 102 -16.51 14.08 22.38
C PHE A 102 -17.65 13.43 21.58
N PRO A 103 -18.17 14.12 20.56
CA PRO A 103 -19.02 13.48 19.55
C PRO A 103 -18.31 12.24 18.99
N ILE A 104 -19.00 11.11 18.99
CA ILE A 104 -18.49 9.83 18.48
C ILE A 104 -18.44 9.90 16.96
N ILE A 105 -17.26 10.10 16.39
CA ILE A 105 -17.06 10.20 14.93
C ILE A 105 -16.31 8.98 14.41
N PHE A 106 -15.28 8.52 15.12
CA PHE A 106 -14.45 7.38 14.71
C PHE A 106 -14.91 6.06 15.34
N SER A 107 -15.49 6.10 16.54
CA SER A 107 -15.96 4.93 17.26
C SER A 107 -17.43 4.57 16.93
N GLY A 108 -17.90 3.41 17.39
CA GLY A 108 -19.33 3.04 17.30
C GLY A 108 -19.80 2.69 15.88
N LEU A 109 -20.82 3.39 15.37
CA LEU A 109 -21.41 3.11 14.05
C LEU A 109 -20.42 3.30 12.90
N ALA A 110 -19.52 4.29 13.00
CA ALA A 110 -18.49 4.53 12.01
C ALA A 110 -17.49 3.37 11.93
N GLU A 111 -17.09 2.85 13.08
CA GLU A 111 -16.23 1.67 13.18
C GLU A 111 -16.94 0.41 12.67
N GLN A 112 -18.21 0.21 13.01
CA GLN A 112 -19.00 -0.89 12.48
C GLN A 112 -19.10 -0.82 10.94
N LEU A 113 -19.36 0.37 10.39
CA LEU A 113 -19.37 0.57 8.93
C LEU A 113 -18.00 0.30 8.32
N ALA A 114 -16.91 0.80 8.92
CA ALA A 114 -15.53 0.56 8.48
C ALA A 114 -15.15 -0.93 8.52
N ASN A 115 -15.67 -1.67 9.49
CA ASN A 115 -15.50 -3.12 9.60
C ASN A 115 -16.41 -3.92 8.62
N GLY A 116 -17.20 -3.22 7.81
CA GLY A 116 -18.08 -3.83 6.81
C GLY A 116 -19.38 -4.38 7.39
N CYS A 117 -19.81 -3.91 8.56
CA CYS A 117 -21.18 -4.15 9.02
C CYS A 117 -22.16 -3.30 8.21
N ILE A 118 -23.37 -3.83 7.99
CA ILE A 118 -24.46 -3.05 7.40
C ILE A 118 -25.05 -2.22 8.53
N ILE A 119 -24.92 -0.90 8.45
CA ILE A 119 -25.53 0.02 9.41
C ILE A 119 -26.72 0.74 8.77
N ASN A 120 -27.71 1.09 9.58
CA ASN A 120 -28.86 1.85 9.14
C ASN A 120 -28.69 3.31 9.57
N VAL A 121 -28.43 4.21 8.62
CA VAL A 121 -28.28 5.64 8.87
C VAL A 121 -29.44 6.37 8.21
N ASN A 122 -30.26 7.05 9.02
CA ASN A 122 -31.44 7.79 8.54
C ASN A 122 -32.40 6.92 7.70
N GLY A 123 -32.66 5.68 8.14
CA GLY A 123 -33.55 4.75 7.46
C GLY A 123 -32.99 4.13 6.17
N LYS A 124 -31.75 4.49 5.78
CA LYS A 124 -31.04 3.90 4.64
C LYS A 124 -29.96 2.94 5.13
N LYS A 125 -30.01 1.69 4.63
CA LYS A 125 -28.94 0.71 4.84
C LYS A 125 -27.71 1.16 4.06
N GLN A 126 -26.65 1.49 4.77
CA GLN A 126 -25.34 1.79 4.20
C GLN A 126 -24.40 0.60 4.40
N ASN A 127 -23.61 0.31 3.37
CA ASN A 127 -22.64 -0.76 3.36
C ASN A 127 -21.47 -0.36 2.46
N LEU A 128 -20.25 -0.54 2.97
CA LEU A 128 -19.02 -0.30 2.20
C LEU A 128 -18.62 -1.51 1.34
N LYS A 129 -19.32 -2.65 1.42
CA LYS A 129 -19.01 -3.84 0.59
C LYS A 129 -19.39 -3.61 -0.86
N ILE A 130 -18.39 -3.51 -1.71
CA ILE A 130 -18.51 -3.76 -3.14
C ILE A 130 -18.29 -5.27 -3.34
N PHE A 131 -19.24 -5.98 -3.93
CA PHE A 131 -19.14 -7.43 -4.25
C PHE A 131 -18.78 -8.37 -3.08
N ARG A 132 -19.41 -8.22 -1.90
CA ARG A 132 -19.23 -9.08 -0.69
C ARG A 132 -17.80 -9.20 -0.13
N ILE A 133 -16.77 -8.73 -0.83
CA ILE A 133 -15.37 -8.80 -0.39
C ILE A 133 -15.05 -7.51 0.37
N ASN A 134 -14.70 -7.64 1.64
CA ASN A 134 -14.24 -6.52 2.45
C ASN A 134 -12.75 -6.28 2.19
N LEU A 135 -12.43 -5.64 1.07
CA LEU A 135 -11.07 -5.22 0.76
C LEU A 135 -10.90 -3.77 1.20
N SER A 136 -10.23 -3.56 2.33
CA SER A 136 -9.78 -2.21 2.69
C SER A 136 -8.81 -1.69 1.63
N SER A 137 -8.78 -0.37 1.42
CA SER A 137 -7.80 0.29 0.54
C SER A 137 -6.37 -0.13 0.87
N LEU A 138 -6.08 -0.30 2.16
CA LEU A 138 -4.79 -0.77 2.67
C LEU A 138 -4.49 -2.23 2.26
N THR A 139 -5.51 -3.08 2.19
CA THR A 139 -5.38 -4.48 1.75
C THR A 139 -5.10 -4.55 0.25
N ILE A 140 -5.77 -3.72 -0.56
CA ILE A 140 -5.54 -3.66 -2.01
C ILE A 140 -4.10 -3.27 -2.29
N VAL A 141 -3.58 -2.27 -1.58
CA VAL A 141 -2.18 -1.86 -1.73
C VAL A 141 -1.24 -3.03 -1.41
N ASN A 142 -1.41 -3.69 -0.26
CA ASN A 142 -0.60 -4.87 0.10
C ASN A 142 -0.64 -5.98 -0.96
N LEU A 143 -1.82 -6.27 -1.53
CA LEU A 143 -1.98 -7.25 -2.60
C LEU A 143 -1.13 -6.87 -3.81
N VAL A 144 -1.16 -5.60 -4.21
CA VAL A 144 -0.36 -5.09 -5.33
C VAL A 144 1.14 -5.25 -5.06
N ILE A 145 1.62 -4.88 -3.87
CA ILE A 145 3.04 -5.09 -3.49
C ILE A 145 3.43 -6.55 -3.63
N PHE A 146 2.60 -7.42 -3.06
CA PHE A 146 2.85 -8.84 -3.03
C PHE A 146 2.90 -9.44 -4.44
N LEU A 147 2.00 -9.01 -5.34
CA LEU A 147 2.04 -9.38 -6.74
C LEU A 147 3.35 -8.91 -7.41
N PHE A 148 3.80 -7.67 -7.19
CA PHE A 148 5.08 -7.20 -7.72
C PHE A 148 6.25 -8.05 -7.24
N ILE A 149 6.31 -8.37 -5.94
CA ILE A 149 7.34 -9.26 -5.37
C ILE A 149 7.35 -10.61 -6.09
N ILE A 150 6.17 -11.24 -6.29
CA ILE A 150 6.06 -12.52 -7.00
C ILE A 150 6.55 -12.39 -8.45
N PHE A 151 6.08 -11.38 -9.19
CA PHE A 151 6.45 -11.20 -10.58
C PHE A 151 7.96 -10.99 -10.75
N TYR A 152 8.55 -10.09 -9.95
CA TYR A 152 10.00 -9.88 -9.99
C TYR A 152 10.77 -11.15 -9.59
N PHE A 153 10.29 -11.91 -8.61
CA PHE A 153 10.91 -13.17 -8.23
C PHE A 153 10.90 -14.19 -9.37
N ILE A 154 9.76 -14.35 -10.06
CA ILE A 154 9.66 -15.23 -11.25
C ILE A 154 10.65 -14.78 -12.32
N VAL A 155 10.72 -13.49 -12.61
CA VAL A 155 11.65 -12.94 -13.61
C VAL A 155 13.11 -13.23 -13.22
N ILE A 156 13.48 -13.03 -11.95
CA ILE A 156 14.82 -13.34 -11.44
C ILE A 156 15.17 -14.81 -11.64
N VAL A 157 14.26 -15.75 -11.35
CA VAL A 157 14.50 -17.19 -11.46
C VAL A 157 14.63 -17.65 -12.91
N TYR A 158 13.73 -17.20 -13.79
CA TYR A 158 13.71 -17.63 -15.20
C TYR A 158 14.81 -16.99 -16.05
N PHE A 159 15.18 -15.74 -15.76
CA PHE A 159 16.18 -15.00 -16.53
C PHE A 159 17.53 -14.91 -15.81
N LEU A 160 17.71 -15.65 -14.71
CA LEU A 160 19.03 -15.82 -14.09
C LEU A 160 19.98 -16.36 -15.17
N PRO A 161 21.19 -15.78 -15.33
CA PRO A 161 22.19 -16.33 -16.22
C PRO A 161 22.78 -17.62 -15.61
N TRP A 162 22.00 -18.72 -15.61
CA TRP A 162 22.41 -20.03 -15.11
C TRP A 162 23.65 -20.57 -15.84
N ASP A 163 23.81 -20.20 -17.11
CA ASP A 163 24.94 -20.59 -17.97
C ASP A 163 26.18 -19.69 -17.79
N LEU A 164 26.48 -19.25 -16.57
CA LEU A 164 27.79 -18.65 -16.22
C LEU A 164 28.90 -19.73 -16.28
N LYS A 165 29.06 -20.42 -17.40
CA LYS A 165 30.33 -21.07 -17.71
C LYS A 165 31.27 -20.00 -18.25
N PRO A 166 32.42 -19.74 -17.59
CA PRO A 166 33.46 -18.95 -18.23
C PRO A 166 33.77 -19.61 -19.57
N LYS A 167 33.78 -18.83 -20.65
CA LYS A 167 34.41 -19.25 -21.90
C LYS A 167 35.89 -19.44 -21.56
N VAL A 168 36.31 -20.69 -21.36
CA VAL A 168 37.71 -21.10 -21.40
C VAL A 168 38.11 -21.19 -22.86
#